data_AF-A0A7J4CS86-F1
#
_entry.id   AF-A0A7J4CS86-F1
#
_cell.length_a   1.000
_cell.length_b   1.000
_cell.length_c   1.000
_cell.angle_alpha   90.00
_cell.angle_beta   90.00
_cell.angle_gamma   90.00
#
_symmetry.space_group_name_H-M   'P 1'
#
loop_
_entity.id
_entity.type
_entity.pdbx_description
1 polymer ?
#
loop_
_entity_poly.entity_id
_entity_poly.type
_entity_poly.pdbx_seq_one_letter_code
_entity_poly.pdbx_strand_id
1 'polypeptide(L)' 'AARDTTIINNTPTDTLDPASPKVNLGSKLGIDATQKTLEEGFEREIQEQVKVDDDTKTTVDSKWPSYGL' A
#
# COMPACT_ATOMS: atom_id res chain seq x y z
N ALA A 1 6.85 -9.18 -7.68
CA ALA A 1 7.01 -7.86 -8.32
C ALA A 1 6.21 -7.79 -9.62
N ALA A 2 6.64 -8.45 -10.70
CA ALA A 2 6.01 -8.28 -12.02
C ALA A 2 4.47 -8.51 -12.07
N ARG A 3 3.92 -9.46 -11.29
CA ARG A 3 2.47 -9.70 -11.22
C ARG A 3 1.67 -8.52 -10.65
N ASP A 4 2.19 -7.89 -9.60
CA ASP A 4 1.47 -6.89 -8.79
C ASP A 4 1.84 -5.46 -9.16
N THR A 5 2.46 -5.28 -10.33
CA THR A 5 2.98 -4.00 -10.78
C THR A 5 2.49 -3.73 -12.19
N THR A 6 1.79 -2.63 -12.35
CA THR A 6 1.28 -2.18 -13.65
C THR A 6 1.93 -0.86 -14.02
N ILE A 7 2.53 -0.81 -15.20
CA ILE A 7 3.07 0.42 -15.78
C ILE A 7 2.17 0.81 -16.93
N ILE A 8 1.55 1.99 -16.82
CA ILE A 8 0.80 2.59 -17.92
C ILE A 8 1.69 3.68 -18.53
N ASN A 9 2.13 3.43 -19.76
CA ASN A 9 2.97 4.36 -20.50
C ASN A 9 2.13 5.45 -21.18
N ASN A 10 2.78 6.56 -21.57
CA ASN A 10 2.18 7.66 -22.34
C ASN A 10 0.93 8.26 -21.68
N THR A 11 0.98 8.45 -20.37
CA THR A 11 -0.10 9.06 -19.59
C THR A 11 0.17 10.54 -19.32
N PRO A 12 -0.87 11.38 -19.21
CA PRO A 12 -0.71 12.77 -18.76
C PRO A 12 0.01 12.87 -17.41
N THR A 13 0.86 13.89 -17.27
CA THR A 13 1.51 14.27 -16.00
C THR A 13 1.53 15.79 -15.88
N ASP A 14 1.95 16.29 -14.72
CA ASP A 14 2.02 17.74 -14.47
C ASP A 14 3.03 18.41 -15.43
N THR A 15 2.72 19.64 -15.86
CA THR A 15 3.65 20.48 -16.63
C THR A 15 4.94 20.76 -15.86
N LEU A 16 4.84 20.81 -14.52
CA LEU A 16 5.97 21.11 -13.64
C LEU A 16 6.76 19.86 -13.23
N ASP A 17 6.41 18.66 -13.71
CA ASP A 17 7.09 17.42 -13.36
C ASP A 17 8.45 17.31 -14.07
N PRO A 18 9.58 17.50 -13.35
CA PRO A 18 10.91 17.49 -13.95
C PRO A 18 11.41 16.08 -14.26
N ALA A 19 10.76 15.04 -13.71
CA ALA A 19 11.12 13.65 -13.95
C ALA A 19 10.42 13.09 -15.20
N SER A 20 9.43 13.82 -15.74
CA SER A 20 8.76 13.42 -16.97
C SER A 20 9.70 13.47 -18.17
N PRO A 21 9.68 12.46 -19.07
CA PRO A 21 10.54 12.46 -20.25
C PRO A 21 10.12 13.53 -21.28
N LYS A 22 8.87 14.01 -21.21
CA LYS A 22 8.29 15.04 -22.07
C LYS A 22 7.31 15.88 -21.26
N VAL A 23 7.20 17.17 -21.59
CA VAL A 23 6.22 18.07 -20.95
C VAL A 23 4.82 17.47 -21.03
N ASN A 24 4.12 17.41 -19.89
CA ASN A 24 2.77 16.85 -19.74
C ASN A 24 2.63 15.35 -20.07
N LEU A 25 3.72 14.62 -20.34
CA LEU A 25 3.65 13.22 -20.76
C LEU A 25 4.71 12.37 -20.09
N GLY A 26 4.26 11.35 -19.37
CA GLY A 26 5.13 10.36 -18.73
C GLY A 26 4.43 9.01 -18.59
N SER A 27 4.62 8.36 -17.45
CA SER A 27 4.00 7.09 -17.10
C SER A 27 3.34 7.17 -15.73
N LYS A 28 2.53 6.17 -15.40
CA LYS A 28 2.04 5.93 -14.04
C LYS A 28 2.37 4.49 -13.63
N LEU A 29 2.74 4.34 -12.36
CA LEU A 29 3.04 3.07 -11.72
C LEU A 29 1.92 2.75 -10.74
N GLY A 30 1.22 1.64 -10.98
CA GLY A 30 0.32 1.02 -10.02
C GLY A 30 1.05 -0.11 -9.32
N ILE A 31 1.01 -0.10 -7.98
CA ILE A 31 1.48 -1.22 -7.15
C ILE A 31 0.26 -1.76 -6.41
N ASP A 32 -0.10 -3.00 -6.68
CA ASP A 32 -1.20 -3.65 -5.99
C ASP A 32 -0.70 -4.42 -4.76
N ALA A 33 -0.64 -3.70 -3.64
CA ALA A 33 -0.22 -4.23 -2.35
C ALA A 33 -1.36 -4.83 -1.51
N THR A 34 -2.53 -5.09 -2.10
CA THR A 34 -3.64 -5.75 -1.40
C THR A 34 -3.35 -7.22 -1.11
N GLN A 35 -3.98 -7.75 -0.07
CA GLN A 35 -3.97 -9.18 0.21
C GLN A 35 -4.63 -9.93 -0.95
N LYS A 36 -3.88 -10.87 -1.55
CA LYS A 36 -4.35 -11.56 -2.74
C LYS A 36 -5.39 -12.61 -2.45
N THR A 37 -6.31 -12.83 -3.39
CA THR A 37 -7.37 -13.83 -3.28
C THR A 37 -7.17 -15.00 -4.24
N LEU A 38 -7.95 -16.07 -4.03
CA LEU A 38 -7.94 -17.23 -4.94
C LEU A 38 -8.41 -16.84 -6.35
N GLU A 39 -9.35 -15.89 -6.46
CA GLU A 39 -9.90 -15.38 -7.72
C GLU A 39 -8.85 -14.64 -8.56
N GLU A 40 -7.81 -14.09 -7.92
CA GLU A 40 -6.65 -13.50 -8.60
C GLU A 40 -5.62 -14.55 -9.06
N GLY A 41 -5.91 -15.85 -8.87
CA GLY A 41 -5.00 -16.96 -9.18
C GLY A 41 -3.88 -17.12 -8.14
N PHE A 42 -4.07 -16.62 -6.92
CA PHE A 42 -3.10 -16.80 -5.85
C PHE A 42 -3.27 -18.17 -5.19
N GLU A 43 -2.45 -19.15 -5.57
CA GLU A 43 -2.61 -20.56 -5.13
C GLU A 43 -1.99 -20.87 -3.75
N ARG A 44 -1.25 -19.94 -3.16
CA ARG A 44 -0.60 -20.16 -1.85
C ARG A 44 -1.56 -19.82 -0.72
N GLU A 45 -1.40 -20.51 0.40
CA GLU A 45 -2.10 -20.14 1.64
C GLU A 45 -1.76 -18.70 2.02
N ILE A 46 -2.81 -17.94 2.32
CA ILE A 46 -2.66 -16.55 2.71
C ILE A 46 -2.41 -16.50 4.22
N GLN A 47 -1.36 -15.81 4.62
CA GLN A 47 -1.03 -15.63 6.02
C GLN A 47 -2.09 -14.78 6.71
N GLU A 48 -2.49 -15.17 7.91
CA GLU A 48 -3.39 -14.37 8.73
C GLU A 48 -2.65 -13.10 9.21
N GLN A 49 -3.30 -11.96 9.03
CA GLN A 49 -2.77 -10.70 9.56
C GLN A 49 -2.81 -10.73 11.07
N VAL A 50 -1.65 -10.49 11.71
CA VAL A 50 -1.59 -10.31 13.16
C VAL A 50 -2.44 -9.10 13.55
N LYS A 51 -3.43 -9.34 14.40
CA LYS A 51 -4.26 -8.29 14.99
C LYS A 51 -3.83 -8.07 16.44
N VAL A 52 -3.94 -6.82 16.87
CA VAL A 52 -3.78 -6.49 18.29
C VAL A 52 -4.94 -7.09 19.08
N ASP A 53 -4.67 -7.48 20.31
CA ASP A 53 -5.71 -7.81 21.28
C ASP A 53 -6.40 -6.50 21.75
N ASP A 54 -7.69 -6.36 21.49
CA ASP A 54 -8.43 -5.11 21.69
C ASP A 54 -8.53 -4.73 23.18
N ASP A 55 -8.60 -5.71 24.08
CA ASP A 55 -8.65 -5.48 25.54
C ASP A 55 -7.32 -4.94 26.05
N THR A 56 -6.21 -5.56 25.62
CA THR A 56 -4.86 -5.09 25.91
C THR A 56 -4.64 -3.70 25.33
N LYS A 57 -5.05 -3.46 24.08
CA LYS A 57 -4.95 -2.14 23.44
C LYS A 57 -5.68 -1.08 24.25
N THR A 58 -6.93 -1.33 24.60
CA THR A 58 -7.76 -0.39 25.37
C THR A 58 -7.14 -0.09 26.74
N THR A 59 -6.61 -1.12 27.40
CA THR A 59 -5.92 -0.98 28.69
C THR A 59 -4.68 -0.11 28.57
N VAL A 60 -3.84 -0.33 27.55
CA VAL A 60 -2.62 0.46 27.32
C VAL A 60 -2.96 1.90 26.93
N ASP A 61 -3.91 2.10 26.02
CA ASP A 61 -4.35 3.42 25.56
C ASP A 61 -4.88 4.28 26.72
N SER A 62 -5.69 3.69 27.62
CA SER A 62 -6.23 4.41 28.79
C SER A 62 -5.15 4.85 29.79
N LYS A 63 -4.06 4.09 29.90
CA LYS A 63 -2.94 4.37 30.80
C LYS A 63 -1.86 5.23 30.15
N TRP A 64 -1.89 5.40 28.83
CA TRP A 64 -0.87 6.12 28.06
C TRP A 64 -0.47 7.47 28.67
N PRO A 65 -1.41 8.35 29.10
CA PRO A 65 -1.05 9.64 29.69
C PRO A 65 -0.28 9.54 31.01
N SER A 66 -0.44 8.44 31.75
CA SER A 66 0.23 8.22 33.04
C SER A 66 1.67 7.72 32.90
N TYR A 67 2.07 7.28 31.71
CA TYR A 67 3.42 6.75 31.48
C TYR A 67 4.48 7.83 31.29
N GLY A 68 4.08 9.09 31.12
CA GLY A 68 5.01 10.21 30.95
C GLY A 68 5.85 10.12 29.68
N LEU A 69 5.33 9.43 28.66
CA LEU A 69 5.89 9.27 27.31
C LEU A 69 5.13 10.14 26.30
#